data_AF-A0A6N9P5K8-F1
#
_entry.id   AF-A0A6N9P5K8-F1
#
_cell.length_a   1.000
_cell.length_b   1.000
_cell.length_c   1.000
_cell.angle_alpha   90.00
_cell.angle_beta   90.00
_cell.angle_gamma   90.00
#
_symmetry.space_group_name_H-M   'P 1'
#
loop_
_entity.id
_entity.type
_entity.pdbx_description
1 polymer ?
#
loop_
_entity_poly.entity_id
_entity_poly.type
_entity_poly.pdbx_seq_one_letter_code
_entity_poly.pdbx_strand_id
1 'polypeptide(L)'
;MSEWISVKDRLPIDNQVVLGYTPIDGYIFIGYYRKDPMNERYPRAKRKEWYIFTSMRSTQKVTKRVTHWMPLPNPPDHTEQRV
;
A
#
# COMPACT_ATOMS: atom_id res chain seq x y z
N MET A 1 2.06 -11.80 -15.27
CA MET A 1 1.22 -10.63 -14.98
C MET A 1 0.71 -10.79 -13.56
N SER A 2 0.84 -9.76 -12.72
CA SER A 2 0.27 -9.80 -11.38
C SER A 2 -1.25 -9.64 -11.48
N GLU A 3 -1.99 -10.39 -10.66
CA GLU A 3 -3.45 -10.29 -10.56
C GLU A 3 -3.87 -9.41 -9.38
N TRP A 4 -5.09 -8.88 -9.44
CA TRP A 4 -5.69 -8.16 -8.31
C TRP A 4 -6.08 -9.14 -7.20
N ILE A 5 -5.58 -8.90 -6.00
CA ILE A 5 -5.84 -9.69 -4.80
C ILE A 5 -6.86 -8.94 -3.94
N SER A 6 -7.99 -9.58 -3.64
CA SER A 6 -8.99 -9.02 -2.72
C SER A 6 -8.43 -8.97 -1.29
N VAL A 7 -8.64 -7.86 -0.59
CA VAL A 7 -8.25 -7.71 0.83
C VAL A 7 -8.97 -8.70 1.75
N LYS A 8 -10.08 -9.30 1.28
CA LYS A 8 -10.79 -10.35 2.00
C LYS A 8 -10.05 -11.69 1.93
N ASP A 9 -9.33 -11.93 0.84
CA ASP A 9 -8.60 -13.19 0.62
C ASP A 9 -7.26 -13.13 1.32
N ARG A 10 -6.52 -12.03 1.13
CA ARG A 10 -5.26 -11.78 1.83
C ARG A 10 -4.90 -10.30 1.87
N LEU A 11 -4.25 -9.90 2.96
CA LEU A 11 -3.57 -8.61 3.08
C LEU A 11 -2.11 -8.73 2.59
N PRO A 12 -1.50 -7.64 2.10
CA PRO A 12 -0.09 -7.64 1.77
C PRO A 12 0.78 -7.78 3.03
N ILE A 13 2.05 -8.15 2.83
CA ILE A 13 3.03 -8.24 3.91
C ILE A 13 3.26 -6.83 4.48
N ASP A 14 3.62 -6.75 5.77
CA ASP A 14 3.85 -5.47 6.44
C ASP A 14 4.90 -4.63 5.68
N ASN A 15 4.56 -3.39 5.36
CA ASN A 15 5.38 -2.45 4.56
C ASN A 15 5.68 -2.88 3.12
N GLN A 16 5.01 -3.91 2.59
CA GLN A 16 5.10 -4.26 1.17
C GLN A 16 4.48 -3.15 0.32
N VAL A 17 5.23 -2.67 -0.67
CA VAL A 17 4.74 -1.67 -1.62
C VAL A 17 3.88 -2.33 -2.68
N VAL A 18 2.68 -1.80 -2.87
CA VAL A 18 1.63 -2.36 -3.74
C VAL A 18 0.88 -1.25 -4.47
N LEU A 19 0.22 -1.62 -5.56
CA LEU A 19 -0.90 -0.85 -6.10
C LEU A 19 -2.15 -1.19 -5.30
N GLY A 20 -2.84 -0.19 -4.76
CA GLY A 20 -4.11 -0.34 -4.05
C GLY A 20 -5.27 0.25 -4.83
N TYR A 21 -6.45 -0.36 -4.70
CA TYR A 21 -7.67 0.08 -5.37
C TYR A 21 -8.76 0.47 -4.36
N THR A 22 -9.34 1.65 -4.56
CA THR A 22 -10.46 2.18 -3.78
C THR A 22 -11.70 2.33 -4.68
N PRO A 23 -12.74 1.48 -4.54
CA PRO A 23 -13.83 1.41 -5.50
C PRO A 23 -14.80 2.59 -5.45
N ILE A 24 -14.86 3.32 -4.33
CA ILE A 24 -15.80 4.44 -4.15
C ILE A 24 -15.55 5.58 -5.14
N ASP A 25 -14.28 5.86 -5.43
CA ASP A 25 -13.85 6.90 -6.36
C ASP A 25 -13.19 6.32 -7.63
N GLY A 26 -13.06 4.99 -7.72
CA GLY A 26 -12.36 4.30 -8.82
C GLY A 26 -10.84 4.51 -8.86
N TYR A 27 -10.25 5.06 -7.78
CA TYR A 27 -8.82 5.41 -7.78
C TYR A 27 -7.89 4.24 -7.49
N ILE A 28 -6.70 4.35 -8.08
CA ILE A 28 -5.53 3.49 -7.84
C ILE A 28 -4.46 4.35 -7.17
N PHE A 29 -3.78 3.81 -6.17
CA PHE A 29 -2.67 4.47 -5.48
C PHE A 29 -1.48 3.53 -5.32
N ILE A 30 -0.28 4.09 -5.16
CA ILE A 30 0.91 3.35 -4.73
C ILE A 30 1.07 3.55 -3.23
N GLY A 31 1.16 2.46 -2.49
CA GLY A 31 1.19 2.51 -1.04
C GLY A 31 1.58 1.19 -0.39
N TYR A 32 1.40 1.12 0.92
CA TYR A 32 1.70 -0.05 1.72
C TYR A 32 0.73 -0.18 2.90
N TYR A 33 0.67 -1.39 3.45
CA TYR A 33 -0.15 -1.72 4.61
C TYR A 33 0.76 -1.97 5.81
N ARG A 34 0.53 -1.26 6.92
CA ARG A 34 1.30 -1.47 8.15
C ARG A 34 0.51 -1.17 9.40
N LYS A 35 1.03 -1.58 10.55
CA LYS A 35 0.52 -1.10 11.84
C LYS A 35 0.80 0.41 11.97
N ASP A 36 -0.20 1.19 12.38
CA ASP A 36 0.02 2.62 12.64
C ASP A 36 1.04 2.77 13.79
N PRO A 37 2.13 3.54 13.60
CA PRO A 37 3.09 3.81 14.68
C PRO A 37 2.43 4.46 15.91
N MET A 38 1.39 5.27 15.72
CA MET A 38 0.65 5.89 16.84
C MET A 38 -0.11 4.85 17.66
N ASN A 39 -0.45 3.70 17.07
CA ASN A 39 -1.12 2.61 17.75
C ASN A 39 -0.17 1.80 18.65
N GLU A 40 1.15 2.01 18.59
CA GLU A 40 2.07 1.46 19.59
C GLU A 40 1.86 2.10 20.96
N ARG A 41 1.48 3.38 20.99
CA ARG A 41 1.21 4.14 22.22
C ARG A 41 -0.16 3.83 22.83
N TYR A 42 -1.10 3.29 22.04
CA TYR A 42 -2.48 3.01 22.45
C TYR A 42 -2.88 1.55 22.14
N PRO A 43 -2.75 0.62 23.10
CA PRO A 43 -2.89 -0.83 22.90
C PRO A 43 -4.24 -1.32 22.34
N ARG A 44 -5.29 -0.48 22.42
CA ARG A 44 -6.63 -0.79 21.92
C ARG A 44 -6.82 -0.49 20.43
N ALA A 45 -5.94 0.32 19.83
CA ALA A 45 -5.99 0.66 18.42
C ALA A 45 -5.20 -0.38 17.59
N LYS A 46 -5.51 -1.68 17.65
CA LYS A 46 -4.70 -2.70 16.95
C LYS A 46 -4.90 -2.76 15.43
N ARG A 47 -5.41 -1.71 14.80
CA ARG A 47 -5.73 -1.74 13.37
C ARG A 47 -4.50 -1.37 12.55
N LYS A 48 -4.15 -2.26 11.62
CA LYS A 48 -3.24 -1.93 10.52
C LYS A 48 -4.01 -1.07 9.52
N GLU A 49 -3.30 -0.17 8.88
CA GLU A 49 -3.85 0.89 8.05
C GLU A 49 -3.05 0.98 6.74
N TRP A 50 -3.70 1.56 5.74
CA TRP A 50 -3.11 1.81 4.42
C TRP A 50 -2.47 3.19 4.38
N TYR A 51 -1.31 3.30 3.74
CA TYR A 51 -0.59 4.55 3.56
C TYR A 51 -0.14 4.71 2.12
N ILE A 52 -0.14 5.94 1.60
CA ILE A 52 0.37 6.27 0.26
C ILE A 52 1.84 6.71 0.32
N PHE A 53 2.59 6.41 -0.74
CA PHE A 53 3.86 7.07 -1.01
C PHE A 53 3.62 8.41 -1.70
N THR A 54 4.16 9.49 -1.15
CA THR A 54 4.18 10.81 -1.79
C THR A 54 5.60 11.19 -2.18
N SER A 55 5.74 12.13 -3.13
CA SER A 55 7.02 12.60 -3.66
C SER A 55 7.96 13.20 -2.61
N MET A 56 7.45 13.65 -1.46
CA MET A 56 8.23 14.33 -0.42
C MET A 56 8.57 13.46 0.80
N ARG A 57 8.52 12.13 0.68
CA ARG A 57 8.65 11.19 1.81
C ARG A 57 7.59 11.39 2.92
N SER A 58 6.57 12.21 2.68
CA SER A 58 5.41 12.30 3.56
C SER A 58 4.54 11.06 3.34
N THR A 59 4.14 10.41 4.42
CA THR A 59 3.24 9.24 4.37
C THR A 59 1.86 9.69 4.79
N GLN A 60 0.87 9.61 3.91
CA GLN A 60 -0.51 9.94 4.24
C GLN A 60 -1.34 8.67 4.40
N LYS A 61 -2.19 8.64 5.42
CA LYS A 61 -3.13 7.53 5.63
C LYS A 61 -4.22 7.56 4.56
N VAL A 62 -4.50 6.40 3.97
CA VAL A 62 -5.67 6.24 3.09
C VAL A 62 -6.91 6.13 3.97
N THR A 63 -7.79 7.12 3.86
CA THR A 63 -9.06 7.16 4.61
C THR A 63 -10.19 6.40 3.90
N LYS A 64 -10.03 6.16 2.59
CA LYS A 64 -11.00 5.44 1.77
C LYS A 64 -10.83 3.92 1.93
N ARG A 65 -11.92 3.18 1.74
CA ARG A 65 -11.90 1.72 1.80
C ARG A 65 -11.12 1.15 0.62
N VAL A 66 -10.04 0.42 0.91
CA VAL A 66 -9.30 -0.37 -0.08
C VAL A 66 -9.97 -1.74 -0.21
N THR A 67 -10.19 -2.22 -1.43
CA THR A 67 -10.80 -3.55 -1.67
C THR A 67 -9.88 -4.54 -2.35
N HIS A 68 -8.97 -4.06 -3.19
CA HIS A 68 -8.02 -4.91 -3.91
C HIS A 68 -6.64 -4.28 -3.90
N TRP A 69 -5.63 -5.12 -4.03
CA TRP A 69 -4.25 -4.69 -4.20
C TRP A 69 -3.51 -5.61 -5.17
N MET A 70 -2.38 -5.14 -5.69
CA MET A 70 -1.53 -5.89 -6.60
C MET A 70 -0.06 -5.63 -6.24
N PRO A 71 0.81 -6.66 -6.18
CA PRO A 71 2.24 -6.44 -6.01
C PRO A 71 2.80 -5.66 -7.20
N LEU A 72 3.69 -4.70 -6.93
CA LEU A 72 4.44 -4.04 -7.99
C LEU A 72 5.36 -5.06 -8.69
N PRO A 73 5.63 -4.86 -10.00
CA PRO A 73 6.69 -5.61 -10.66
C PRO A 73 8.03 -5.29 -9.99
N ASN A 74 9.01 -6.18 -10.19
CA ASN A 74 10.38 -5.86 -9.80
C ASN A 74 10.83 -4.60 -10.56
N PRO A 75 11.59 -3.69 -9.91
CA PRO A 75 12.23 -2.58 -10.60
C PRO A 75 13.04 -3.09 -11.80
N PRO A 76 13.18 -2.29 -12.88
CA PRO A 76 14.08 -2.62 -13.97
C PRO A 76 15.52 -2.74 -13.46
N ASP A 77 16.31 -3.60 -14.10
CA ASP A 77 17.72 -3.74 -13.75
C ASP A 77 18.46 -2.40 -13.93
N HIS A 78 19.31 -2.06 -12.96
CA HIS A 78 20.02 -0.77 -12.88
C HIS A 78 20.93 -0.47 -14.09
N THR A 79 21.15 -1.44 -14.98
CA THR A 79 21.94 -1.28 -16.21
C THR A 79 21.26 -0.43 -17.28
N GLU A 80 19.95 -0.21 -17.22
CA GLU A 80 19.21 0.56 -18.24
C GLU A 80 19.19 2.08 -17.99
N GLN A 81 19.79 2.58 -16.90
CA GLN A 81 19.78 4.01 -16.56
C GLN A 81 20.96 4.82 -17.14
N ARG A 82 21.80 4.19 -17.97
CA ARG A 82 22.91 4.85 -18.68
C ARG A 82 22.70 4.78 -20.19
N VAL A 83 21.78 5.59 -20.71
CA VAL A 83 21.71 5.96 -22.13
C VAL A 83 21.75 7.47 -22.22
#